data_AF-A0A4U5JA25-F1
#
_entry.id   AF-A0A4U5JA25-F1
#
_cell.length_a   1.000
_cell.length_b   1.000
_cell.length_c   1.000
_cell.angle_alpha   90.00
_cell.angle_beta   90.00
_cell.angle_gamma   90.00
#
_symmetry.space_group_name_H-M   'P 1'
#
loop_
_entity.id
_entity.type
_entity.pdbx_description
1 polymer ?
#
loop_
_entity_poly.entity_id
_entity_poly.type
_entity_poly.pdbx_seq_one_letter_code
_entity_poly.pdbx_strand_id
1 'polypeptide(L)'
;MTNDDATRPVIDKLGDQPGETLTPERVEAIQTAMHEDLGRFINNTSYFVLGSYGEEERPRLEAVRDQLASDAAASNSDDGVDAFLMDDILDISEFFTSKFKLLVSYADHIVGVYEHSQGGHAWEAGYIDQPTYRERTRAFYRTYETEEEQYAAYDGMFAHYLLSMERVDRAYTWTTPDDLRDYIEDAYAPD
;
A
#
# COMPACT_ATOMS: atom_id res chain seq x y z
N MET A 1 -8.64 -9.27 -38.49
CA MET A 1 -7.46 -10.09 -38.16
C MET A 1 -6.19 -9.28 -38.40
N THR A 2 -5.73 -8.49 -37.44
CA THR A 2 -4.33 -8.04 -37.29
C THR A 2 -4.18 -7.35 -35.92
N ASN A 3 -3.02 -7.51 -35.28
CA ASN A 3 -2.54 -6.89 -34.02
C ASN A 3 -2.80 -7.60 -32.67
N ASP A 4 -2.68 -8.93 -32.61
CA ASP A 4 -2.52 -9.63 -31.31
C ASP A 4 -1.05 -10.07 -31.03
N ASP A 5 -0.18 -10.00 -32.05
CA ASP A 5 1.18 -10.58 -32.00
C ASP A 5 2.27 -9.56 -31.59
N ALA A 6 2.01 -8.26 -31.76
CA ALA A 6 2.95 -7.20 -31.39
C ALA A 6 2.88 -6.83 -29.90
N THR A 7 1.76 -7.11 -29.24
CA THR A 7 1.54 -6.83 -27.82
C THR A 7 2.08 -7.95 -26.93
N ARG A 8 2.09 -9.19 -27.43
CA ARG A 8 2.62 -10.37 -26.75
C ARG A 8 4.06 -10.20 -26.23
N PRO A 9 5.04 -9.75 -27.03
CA PRO A 9 6.41 -9.54 -26.53
C PRO A 9 6.53 -8.36 -25.56
N VAL A 10 5.60 -7.41 -25.56
CA VAL A 10 5.57 -6.29 -24.59
C VAL A 10 4.97 -6.75 -23.26
N ILE A 11 3.90 -7.54 -23.32
CA ILE A 11 3.28 -8.20 -22.15
C ILE A 11 4.26 -9.21 -21.56
N ASP A 12 4.92 -10.01 -22.39
CA ASP A 12 5.96 -10.93 -21.94
C ASP A 12 7.13 -10.12 -21.35
N LYS A 13 7.61 -9.02 -21.95
CA LYS A 13 8.66 -8.19 -21.32
C LYS A 13 8.23 -7.50 -20.01
N LEU A 14 6.94 -7.20 -19.86
CA LEU A 14 6.35 -6.64 -18.62
C LEU A 14 6.07 -7.73 -17.56
N GLY A 15 5.82 -8.97 -18.00
CA GLY A 15 5.59 -10.15 -17.16
C GLY A 15 6.85 -10.99 -16.89
N ASP A 16 7.90 -10.84 -17.70
CA ASP A 16 9.22 -11.45 -17.59
C ASP A 16 10.09 -10.60 -16.66
N GLN A 17 9.51 -10.26 -15.50
CA GLN A 17 10.33 -10.16 -14.31
C GLN A 17 10.75 -11.59 -13.96
N PRO A 18 12.03 -11.86 -13.67
CA PRO A 18 12.52 -13.21 -13.44
C PRO A 18 11.80 -13.80 -12.22
N GLY A 19 10.73 -14.56 -12.44
CA GLY A 19 9.87 -14.93 -11.32
C GLY A 19 8.54 -15.57 -11.69
N GLU A 20 8.48 -16.53 -12.62
CA GLU A 20 7.24 -17.29 -12.81
C GLU A 20 7.46 -18.79 -13.07
N THR A 21 8.41 -19.40 -12.35
CA THR A 21 8.40 -20.85 -12.16
C THR A 21 8.56 -21.17 -10.68
N LEU A 22 7.42 -21.30 -10.02
CA LEU A 22 7.31 -21.70 -8.62
C LEU A 22 7.45 -23.21 -8.52
N THR A 23 8.59 -23.69 -8.05
CA THR A 23 8.68 -25.07 -7.55
C THR A 23 7.89 -25.17 -6.24
N PRO A 24 7.27 -26.33 -5.94
CA PRO A 24 6.55 -26.53 -4.68
C PRO A 24 7.38 -26.20 -3.43
N GLU A 25 8.67 -26.53 -3.44
CA GLU A 25 9.61 -26.23 -2.35
C GLU A 25 9.79 -24.72 -2.14
N ARG A 26 9.76 -23.93 -3.23
CA ARG A 26 9.86 -22.47 -3.16
C ARG A 26 8.59 -21.85 -2.61
N VAL A 27 7.43 -22.37 -3.00
CA VAL A 27 6.13 -21.97 -2.42
C VAL A 27 6.09 -22.26 -0.93
N GLU A 28 6.56 -23.45 -0.50
CA GLU A 28 6.58 -23.85 0.90
C GLU A 28 7.55 -23.00 1.74
N ALA A 29 8.75 -22.70 1.22
CA ALA A 29 9.71 -21.82 1.87
C ALA A 29 9.15 -20.40 2.03
N ILE A 30 8.46 -19.89 1.00
CA ILE A 30 7.78 -18.59 1.06
C ILE A 30 6.65 -18.63 2.08
N GLN A 31 5.78 -19.64 2.02
CA GLN A 31 4.68 -19.77 2.98
C GLN A 31 5.19 -19.88 4.41
N THR A 32 6.29 -20.60 4.65
CA THR A 32 6.91 -20.74 5.97
C THR A 32 7.48 -19.41 6.46
N ALA A 33 8.30 -18.75 5.64
CA ALA A 33 8.89 -17.45 5.99
C ALA A 33 7.79 -16.39 6.18
N MET A 34 6.74 -16.43 5.37
CA MET A 34 5.54 -15.64 5.57
C MET A 34 4.87 -15.97 6.90
N HIS A 35 4.65 -17.23 7.26
CA HIS A 35 4.02 -17.56 8.55
C HIS A 35 4.88 -17.13 9.74
N GLU A 36 6.21 -17.22 9.64
CA GLU A 36 7.13 -16.76 10.69
C GLU A 36 7.08 -15.24 10.85
N ASP A 37 7.16 -14.49 9.74
CA ASP A 37 7.10 -13.03 9.77
C ASP A 37 5.69 -12.53 10.14
N LEU A 38 4.63 -13.12 9.59
CA LEU A 38 3.23 -12.79 9.89
C LEU A 38 2.84 -13.16 11.32
N GLY A 39 3.59 -14.04 11.98
CA GLY A 39 3.39 -14.39 13.39
C GLY A 39 3.44 -13.16 14.31
N ARG A 40 4.14 -12.10 13.90
CA ARG A 40 4.19 -10.82 14.64
C ARG A 40 2.87 -10.05 14.59
N PHE A 41 2.01 -10.28 13.60
CA PHE A 41 0.72 -9.61 13.46
C PHE A 41 -0.39 -10.29 14.27
N ILE A 42 -0.21 -11.53 14.72
CA ILE A 42 -1.27 -12.29 15.38
C ILE A 42 -1.66 -11.69 16.74
N ASN A 43 -0.71 -11.04 17.43
CA ASN A 43 -0.92 -10.46 18.76
C ASN A 43 -0.79 -8.92 18.76
N ASN A 44 -0.62 -8.31 17.60
CA ASN A 44 -0.36 -6.88 17.47
C ASN A 44 -1.33 -6.26 16.46
N THR A 45 -1.77 -5.01 16.70
CA THR A 45 -2.48 -4.25 15.67
C THR A 45 -1.53 -3.92 14.53
N SER A 46 -1.88 -4.30 13.30
CA SER A 46 -1.00 -4.24 12.15
C SER A 46 -1.42 -3.18 11.14
N TYR A 47 -0.47 -2.31 10.74
CA TYR A 47 -0.67 -1.23 9.77
C TYR A 47 0.15 -1.50 8.52
N PHE A 48 -0.53 -1.76 7.40
CA PHE A 48 0.13 -1.93 6.12
C PHE A 48 0.11 -0.63 5.33
N VAL A 49 1.30 -0.04 5.12
CA VAL A 49 1.46 1.23 4.40
C VAL A 49 1.70 0.97 2.91
N LEU A 50 0.86 1.56 2.07
CA LEU A 50 0.83 1.43 0.61
C LEU A 50 1.06 2.78 -0.06
N GLY A 51 1.66 2.76 -1.25
CA GLY A 51 1.91 3.96 -2.04
C GLY A 51 2.94 3.70 -3.13
N SER A 52 3.47 4.78 -3.71
CA SER A 52 4.58 4.67 -4.65
C SER A 52 5.88 4.35 -3.91
N TYR A 53 6.58 3.30 -4.33
CA TYR A 53 7.91 2.92 -3.83
C TYR A 53 9.04 3.55 -4.66
N GLY A 54 8.74 4.63 -5.41
CA GLY A 54 9.73 5.41 -6.13
C GLY A 54 10.74 6.09 -5.19
N GLU A 55 11.87 6.52 -5.75
CA GLU A 55 12.96 7.13 -4.95
C GLU A 55 12.52 8.39 -4.20
N GLU A 56 11.54 9.13 -4.73
CA GLU A 56 11.04 10.38 -4.13
C GLU A 56 9.96 10.12 -3.08
N GLU A 57 9.12 9.10 -3.27
CA GLU A 57 7.95 8.82 -2.44
C GLU A 57 8.26 7.85 -1.28
N ARG A 58 9.18 6.91 -1.50
CA ARG A 58 9.57 5.91 -0.48
C ARG A 58 9.92 6.52 0.88
N PRO A 59 10.71 7.61 0.98
CA PRO A 59 11.00 8.23 2.27
C PRO A 59 9.75 8.71 3.02
N ARG A 60 8.67 9.07 2.31
CA ARG A 60 7.40 9.45 2.93
C ARG A 60 6.66 8.23 3.48
N LEU A 61 6.65 7.12 2.75
CA LEU A 61 6.07 5.87 3.23
C LEU A 61 6.79 5.37 4.49
N GLU A 62 8.13 5.43 4.50
CA GLU A 62 8.95 5.09 5.65
C GLU A 62 8.63 6.01 6.84
N ALA A 63 8.49 7.31 6.62
CA ALA A 63 8.10 8.26 7.68
C ALA A 63 6.71 7.95 8.28
N VAL A 64 5.73 7.59 7.44
CA VAL A 64 4.39 7.19 7.88
C VAL A 64 4.43 5.91 8.70
N ARG A 65 5.17 4.90 8.23
CA ARG A 65 5.39 3.66 8.98
C ARG A 65 6.01 3.94 10.35
N ASP A 66 7.10 4.71 10.37
CA ASP A 66 7.86 4.98 11.59
C ASP A 66 7.03 5.77 12.61
N GLN A 67 6.19 6.69 12.13
CA GLN A 67 5.25 7.42 12.97
C GLN A 67 4.23 6.49 13.60
N LEU A 68 3.54 5.66 12.81
CA LEU A 68 2.53 4.71 13.32
C LEU A 68 3.13 3.75 14.36
N ALA A 69 4.37 3.30 14.14
CA ALA A 69 5.09 2.48 15.11
C ALA A 69 5.48 3.25 16.39
N SER A 70 5.87 4.52 16.25
CA SER A 70 6.24 5.38 17.38
C SER A 70 5.05 5.77 18.25
N ASP A 71 3.92 6.12 17.64
CA ASP A 71 2.71 6.55 18.34
C ASP A 71 2.16 5.44 19.23
N ALA A 72 2.24 4.21 18.74
CA ALA A 72 1.93 3.02 19.51
C ALA A 72 2.86 2.80 20.72
N ALA A 73 4.16 2.99 20.52
CA ALA A 73 5.13 2.91 21.61
C ALA A 73 4.88 3.97 22.69
N ALA A 74 4.39 5.16 22.30
CA ALA A 74 4.06 6.24 23.22
C ALA A 74 2.75 5.99 23.99
N SER A 75 1.78 5.31 23.39
CA SER A 75 0.44 5.10 23.96
C SER A 75 0.36 4.00 25.03
N ASN A 76 1.46 3.30 25.34
CA ASN A 76 1.55 2.26 26.38
C ASN A 76 0.40 1.22 26.29
N SER A 77 -0.08 0.90 25.09
CA SER A 77 -0.99 -0.22 24.89
C SER A 77 -0.25 -1.53 25.17
N ASP A 78 -0.88 -2.42 25.94
CA ASP A 78 -0.34 -3.76 26.24
C ASP A 78 -0.37 -4.66 24.98
N ASP A 79 -1.17 -4.27 23.98
CA ASP A 79 -1.16 -4.81 22.62
C ASP A 79 -0.06 -4.12 21.81
N GLY A 80 0.83 -4.92 21.21
CA GLY A 80 1.87 -4.39 20.33
C GLY A 80 1.26 -3.80 19.05
N VAL A 81 1.98 -2.89 18.40
CA VAL A 81 1.61 -2.37 17.08
C VAL A 81 2.75 -2.62 16.12
N ASP A 82 2.42 -3.05 14.91
CA ASP A 82 3.39 -3.33 13.86
C ASP A 82 2.98 -2.57 12.58
N ALA A 83 3.68 -1.48 12.29
CA ALA A 83 3.56 -0.80 11.02
C ALA A 83 4.66 -1.27 10.07
N PHE A 84 4.29 -1.58 8.82
CA PHE A 84 5.23 -2.14 7.86
C PHE A 84 4.95 -1.72 6.43
N LEU A 85 6.02 -1.69 5.64
CA LEU A 85 5.99 -1.58 4.19
C LEU A 85 6.02 -2.96 3.55
N MET A 86 5.69 -3.01 2.26
CA MET A 86 5.79 -4.25 1.51
C MET A 86 7.23 -4.77 1.50
N ASP A 87 8.21 -3.89 1.28
CA ASP A 87 9.64 -4.24 1.25
C ASP A 87 10.18 -4.72 2.61
N ASP A 88 9.52 -4.41 3.72
CA ASP A 88 9.96 -4.81 5.06
C ASP A 88 9.72 -6.31 5.33
N ILE A 89 8.81 -6.94 4.59
CA ILE A 89 8.47 -8.35 4.75
C ILE A 89 9.04 -9.13 3.58
N LEU A 90 10.01 -10.01 3.80
CA LEU A 90 10.57 -10.91 2.77
C LEU A 90 11.18 -10.19 1.55
N ASP A 91 12.48 -10.38 1.35
CA ASP A 91 13.24 -9.91 0.18
C ASP A 91 12.99 -10.81 -1.05
N ILE A 92 11.72 -10.96 -1.44
CA ILE A 92 11.30 -11.78 -2.57
C ILE A 92 10.47 -10.92 -3.52
N SER A 93 11.16 -10.17 -4.38
CA SER A 93 10.57 -9.31 -5.41
C SER A 93 9.78 -10.10 -6.46
N GLU A 94 10.09 -11.39 -6.62
CA GLU A 94 9.53 -12.27 -7.66
C GLU A 94 8.02 -12.56 -7.49
N PHE A 95 7.40 -12.19 -6.36
CA PHE A 95 5.98 -12.48 -6.08
C PHE A 95 5.19 -11.29 -5.57
N PHE A 96 5.46 -10.09 -6.09
CA PHE A 96 4.80 -8.83 -5.73
C PHE A 96 3.27 -8.99 -5.51
N THR A 97 2.54 -9.50 -6.50
CA THR A 97 1.07 -9.65 -6.43
C THR A 97 0.60 -10.57 -5.31
N SER A 98 1.26 -11.71 -5.12
CA SER A 98 0.87 -12.70 -4.09
C SER A 98 1.21 -12.19 -2.69
N LYS A 99 2.39 -11.57 -2.56
CA LYS A 99 2.86 -10.92 -1.34
C LYS A 99 1.89 -9.82 -0.92
N PHE A 100 1.58 -8.90 -1.82
CA PHE A 100 0.57 -7.86 -1.59
C PHE A 100 -0.75 -8.42 -1.09
N LYS A 101 -1.35 -9.39 -1.80
CA LYS A 101 -2.64 -9.97 -1.41
C LYS A 101 -2.61 -10.59 -0.02
N LEU A 102 -1.50 -11.26 0.33
CA LEU A 102 -1.35 -11.83 1.66
C LEU A 102 -1.22 -10.75 2.72
N LEU A 103 -0.31 -9.79 2.55
CA LEU A 103 -0.10 -8.69 3.49
C LEU A 103 -1.39 -7.90 3.73
N VAL A 104 -2.10 -7.55 2.64
CA VAL A 104 -3.43 -6.97 2.73
C VAL A 104 -4.32 -7.87 3.57
N SER A 105 -4.44 -9.17 3.29
CA SER A 105 -5.35 -10.05 4.02
C SER A 105 -5.09 -10.14 5.54
N TYR A 106 -3.84 -9.98 5.98
CA TYR A 106 -3.45 -10.05 7.39
C TYR A 106 -3.49 -8.70 8.13
N ALA A 107 -3.36 -7.58 7.43
CA ALA A 107 -3.31 -6.28 8.07
C ALA A 107 -4.64 -5.90 8.75
N ASP A 108 -4.59 -5.29 9.93
CA ASP A 108 -5.79 -4.74 10.58
C ASP A 108 -6.19 -3.41 9.96
N HIS A 109 -5.19 -2.62 9.55
CA HIS A 109 -5.35 -1.33 8.91
C HIS A 109 -4.52 -1.23 7.63
N ILE A 110 -5.10 -0.62 6.60
CA ILE A 110 -4.42 -0.32 5.34
C ILE A 110 -4.31 1.20 5.22
N VAL A 111 -3.09 1.70 5.06
CA VAL A 111 -2.78 3.13 4.99
C VAL A 111 -2.28 3.43 3.59
N GLY A 112 -3.16 3.94 2.73
CA GLY A 112 -2.80 4.29 1.34
C GLY A 112 -2.30 5.73 1.25
N VAL A 113 -1.02 5.94 0.98
CA VAL A 113 -0.40 7.25 0.75
C VAL A 113 -0.17 7.44 -0.74
N TYR A 114 -0.89 8.39 -1.35
CA TYR A 114 -0.93 8.54 -2.80
C TYR A 114 -0.51 9.93 -3.25
N GLU A 115 0.50 10.01 -4.11
CA GLU A 115 0.95 11.28 -4.70
C GLU A 115 0.61 11.40 -6.19
N HIS A 116 0.35 10.27 -6.83
CA HIS A 116 -0.01 10.15 -8.25
C HIS A 116 -0.63 8.77 -8.49
N SER A 117 -1.19 8.50 -9.66
CA SER A 117 -1.79 7.21 -10.04
C SER A 117 -0.94 6.39 -11.03
N GLN A 118 0.37 6.63 -11.06
CA GLN A 118 1.29 6.00 -12.03
C GLN A 118 2.11 4.89 -11.37
N GLY A 119 1.79 3.62 -11.62
CA GLY A 119 2.58 2.49 -11.09
C GLY A 119 1.71 1.38 -10.50
N GLY A 120 2.35 0.45 -9.79
CA GLY A 120 1.69 -0.71 -9.18
C GLY A 120 0.63 -0.32 -8.14
N HIS A 121 0.83 0.77 -7.41
CA HIS A 121 -0.08 1.22 -6.36
C HIS A 121 -1.46 1.65 -6.88
N ALA A 122 -1.58 2.02 -8.15
CA ALA A 122 -2.88 2.25 -8.78
C ALA A 122 -3.70 0.95 -8.88
N TRP A 123 -3.04 -0.15 -9.23
CA TRP A 123 -3.65 -1.47 -9.24
C TRP A 123 -3.98 -1.95 -7.82
N GLU A 124 -3.08 -1.72 -6.85
CA GLU A 124 -3.29 -2.06 -5.45
C GLU A 124 -4.50 -1.33 -4.86
N ALA A 125 -4.63 -0.02 -5.11
CA ALA A 125 -5.78 0.79 -4.72
C ALA A 125 -7.09 0.21 -5.26
N GLY A 126 -7.11 -0.18 -6.54
CA GLY A 126 -8.26 -0.85 -7.15
C GLY A 126 -8.56 -2.22 -6.52
N TYR A 127 -7.55 -2.95 -6.05
CA TYR A 127 -7.76 -4.22 -5.36
C TYR A 127 -8.35 -4.02 -3.95
N ILE A 128 -7.87 -3.05 -3.18
CA ILE A 128 -8.38 -2.76 -1.82
C ILE A 128 -9.71 -2.01 -1.81
N ASP A 129 -10.20 -1.54 -2.96
CA ASP A 129 -11.53 -0.94 -3.10
C ASP A 129 -12.69 -1.94 -2.88
N GLN A 130 -12.38 -3.24 -2.79
CA GLN A 130 -13.37 -4.26 -2.44
C GLN A 130 -13.87 -4.08 -1.00
N PRO A 131 -15.17 -4.32 -0.72
CA PRO A 131 -15.77 -4.08 0.60
C PRO A 131 -14.97 -4.61 1.79
N THR A 132 -14.42 -5.83 1.67
CA THR A 132 -13.62 -6.51 2.70
C THR A 132 -12.39 -5.73 3.16
N TYR A 133 -11.77 -4.95 2.26
CA TYR A 133 -10.55 -4.21 2.54
C TYR A 133 -10.83 -2.73 2.77
N ARG A 134 -11.84 -2.21 2.08
CA ARG A 134 -12.26 -0.82 2.13
C ARG A 134 -12.61 -0.37 3.55
N GLU A 135 -13.25 -1.22 4.35
CA GLU A 135 -13.65 -0.92 5.75
C GLU A 135 -12.46 -0.70 6.70
N ARG A 136 -11.26 -1.13 6.33
CA ARG A 136 -10.04 -0.92 7.10
C ARG A 136 -8.99 -0.08 6.37
N THR A 137 -9.35 0.45 5.21
CA THR A 137 -8.49 1.33 4.44
C THR A 137 -8.76 2.78 4.81
N ARG A 138 -7.69 3.56 4.97
CA ARG A 138 -7.72 5.04 4.91
C ARG A 138 -6.72 5.50 3.86
N ALA A 139 -7.12 6.48 3.06
CA ALA A 139 -6.32 7.04 1.98
C ALA A 139 -5.86 8.47 2.32
N PHE A 140 -4.60 8.77 2.11
CA PHE A 140 -3.99 10.07 2.31
C PHE A 140 -3.40 10.49 0.97
N TYR A 141 -4.04 11.42 0.28
CA TYR A 141 -3.63 11.79 -1.06
C TYR A 141 -3.19 13.25 -1.16
N ARG A 142 -2.18 13.47 -2.00
CA ARG A 142 -1.58 14.79 -2.17
C ARG A 142 -2.46 15.70 -3.01
N THR A 143 -2.60 16.93 -2.58
CA THR A 143 -3.17 18.02 -3.38
C THR A 143 -2.07 18.94 -3.88
N TYR A 144 -2.20 19.39 -5.12
CA TYR A 144 -1.25 20.27 -5.77
C TYR A 144 -1.83 21.69 -5.92
N GLU A 145 -0.96 22.69 -6.05
CA GLU A 145 -1.37 24.09 -6.11
C GLU A 145 -2.17 24.41 -7.38
N THR A 146 -1.85 23.73 -8.49
CA THR A 146 -2.50 23.96 -9.78
C THR A 146 -3.34 22.77 -10.24
N GLU A 147 -4.43 23.06 -10.95
CA GLU A 147 -5.26 22.03 -11.58
C GLU A 147 -4.46 21.19 -12.58
N GLU A 148 -3.52 21.79 -13.30
CA GLU A 148 -2.67 21.10 -14.27
C GLU A 148 -1.81 20.02 -13.61
N GLU A 149 -1.16 20.34 -12.48
CA GLU A 149 -0.40 19.38 -11.70
C GLU A 149 -1.31 18.28 -11.12
N GLN A 150 -2.50 18.65 -10.63
CA GLN A 150 -3.45 17.69 -10.11
C GLN A 150 -3.90 16.68 -11.19
N TYR A 151 -4.21 17.16 -12.40
CA TYR A 151 -4.58 16.32 -13.53
C TYR A 151 -3.42 15.49 -14.08
N ALA A 152 -2.19 15.97 -13.97
CA ALA A 152 -1.00 15.21 -14.33
C ALA A 152 -0.71 14.08 -13.31
N ALA A 153 -1.00 14.32 -12.04
CA ALA A 153 -0.77 13.37 -10.96
C ALA A 153 -1.80 12.22 -10.98
N TYR A 154 -3.09 12.51 -11.15
CA TYR A 154 -4.16 11.51 -11.03
C TYR A 154 -5.02 11.38 -12.28
N ASP A 155 -5.16 10.14 -12.75
CA ASP A 155 -6.17 9.81 -13.73
C ASP A 155 -7.59 9.82 -13.14
N GLY A 156 -8.59 9.89 -14.01
CA GLY A 156 -10.00 10.00 -13.60
C GLY A 156 -10.54 8.80 -12.82
N MET A 157 -10.02 7.59 -13.05
CA MET A 157 -10.46 6.40 -12.32
C MET A 157 -9.93 6.42 -10.89
N PHE A 158 -8.64 6.74 -10.73
CA PHE A 158 -8.03 6.88 -9.41
C PHE A 158 -8.65 8.03 -8.62
N ALA A 159 -8.90 9.17 -9.27
CA ALA A 159 -9.61 10.29 -8.66
C ALA A 159 -11.02 9.87 -8.18
N HIS A 160 -11.76 9.09 -8.97
CA HIS A 160 -13.07 8.58 -8.54
C HIS A 160 -12.97 7.66 -7.32
N TYR A 161 -11.94 6.81 -7.24
CA TYR A 161 -11.65 6.00 -6.07
C TYR A 161 -11.43 6.89 -4.83
N LEU A 162 -10.56 7.90 -4.90
CA LEU A 162 -10.31 8.83 -3.79
C LEU A 162 -11.58 9.56 -3.35
N LEU A 163 -12.32 10.16 -4.29
CA LEU A 163 -13.60 10.84 -4.01
C LEU A 163 -14.62 9.90 -3.37
N SER A 164 -14.62 8.61 -3.74
CA SER A 164 -15.50 7.63 -3.11
C SER A 164 -15.14 7.40 -1.65
N MET A 165 -13.84 7.40 -1.31
CA MET A 165 -13.32 7.21 0.03
C MET A 165 -13.60 8.43 0.91
N GLU A 166 -13.49 9.65 0.36
CA GLU A 166 -13.86 10.89 1.07
C GLU A 166 -15.34 10.90 1.48
N ARG A 167 -16.24 10.42 0.61
CA ARG A 167 -17.69 10.36 0.90
C ARG A 167 -18.04 9.49 2.11
N VAL A 168 -17.13 8.59 2.50
CA VAL A 168 -17.29 7.71 3.66
C VAL A 168 -16.29 8.03 4.76
N ASP A 169 -15.70 9.24 4.73
CA ASP A 169 -14.77 9.77 5.74
C ASP A 169 -13.53 8.90 5.95
N ARG A 170 -12.97 8.40 4.83
CA ARG A 170 -11.79 7.53 4.81
C ARG A 170 -10.69 8.04 3.89
N ALA A 171 -10.82 9.24 3.36
CA ALA A 171 -9.75 9.87 2.62
C ALA A 171 -9.50 11.29 3.12
N TYR A 172 -8.21 11.64 3.21
CA TYR A 172 -7.71 12.90 3.72
C TYR A 172 -6.70 13.47 2.73
N THR A 173 -6.71 14.79 2.58
CA THR A 173 -5.79 15.51 1.69
C THR A 173 -4.60 16.04 2.46
N TRP A 174 -3.43 16.09 1.82
CA TRP A 174 -2.25 16.73 2.38
C TRP A 174 -1.49 17.48 1.29
N THR A 175 -0.75 18.52 1.66
CA THR A 175 0.06 19.31 0.70
C THR A 175 1.54 19.18 1.02
N THR A 176 1.88 19.15 2.31
CA THR A 176 3.24 18.99 2.81
C THR A 176 3.41 17.66 3.58
N PRO A 177 4.65 17.14 3.69
CA PRO A 177 4.92 15.97 4.51
C PRO A 177 4.58 16.17 5.98
N ASP A 178 4.59 17.40 6.50
CA ASP A 178 4.18 17.69 7.88
C ASP A 178 2.66 17.53 8.03
N ASP A 179 1.87 18.07 7.09
CA ASP A 179 0.41 17.87 7.08
C ASP A 179 0.05 16.39 7.06
N LEU A 180 0.76 15.59 6.25
CA LEU A 180 0.54 14.15 6.15
C LEU A 180 0.68 13.47 7.53
N ARG A 181 1.69 13.86 8.31
CA ARG A 181 1.90 13.30 9.65
C ARG A 181 0.77 13.69 10.60
N ASP A 182 0.38 14.96 10.59
CA ASP A 182 -0.69 15.46 11.45
C ASP A 182 -2.02 14.73 11.15
N TYR A 183 -2.36 14.55 9.87
CA TYR A 183 -3.58 13.83 9.49
C TYR A 183 -3.54 12.34 9.84
N ILE A 184 -2.36 11.70 9.82
CA ILE A 184 -2.22 10.30 10.24
C ILE A 184 -2.42 10.16 11.74
N GLU A 185 -1.81 11.05 12.53
CA GLU A 185 -1.99 11.08 13.98
C GLU A 185 -3.48 11.26 14.33
N ASP A 186 -4.14 12.26 13.73
CA ASP A 186 -5.56 12.52 13.95
C ASP A 186 -6.45 11.35 13.51
N ALA A 187 -6.13 10.71 12.38
CA ALA A 187 -6.90 9.59 11.86
C ALA A 187 -6.84 8.37 12.79
N TYR A 188 -5.70 8.12 13.42
CA TYR A 188 -5.46 6.91 14.22
C TYR A 188 -5.35 7.18 15.72
N ALA A 189 -5.65 8.41 16.16
CA ALA A 189 -5.75 8.74 17.58
C ALA A 189 -6.78 7.84 18.28
N PRO A 190 -6.49 7.36 19.50
CA PRO A 190 -7.47 6.64 20.30
C PRO A 190 -8.62 7.56 20.71
N ASP A 191 -9.86 7.07 20.56
CA ASP A 191 -11.09 7.76 21.01
C ASP A 191 -11.11 8.05 22.53
#